data_AF-F9UK34-F1
#
_entry.id   AF-F9UK34-F1
#
_cell.length_a   1.000
_cell.length_b   1.000
_cell.length_c   1.000
_cell.angle_alpha   90.00
_cell.angle_beta   90.00
_cell.angle_gamma   90.00
#
_symmetry.space_group_name_H-M   'P 1'
#
loop_
_entity.id
_entity.type
_entity.pdbx_description
1 polymer ?
#
loop_
_entity_poly.entity_id
_entity_poly.type
_entity_poly.pdbx_seq_one_letter_code
_entity_poly.pdbx_strand_id
1 'polypeptide(L)'
;MKQNVVDKINKLEKKVNFKYKRGRYFFIALSLINIFISAAIIILNLYSIRFNTYAKETMIFFVVIAIISTVITFIISVKTFLNITDKSSQISQNIDKNQEILETLKDKNELSSEDIEAIVQTL
;
A
#
# COMPACT_ATOMS: atom_id res chain seq x y z
N MET A 1 20.16 7.75 -32.57
CA MET A 1 19.87 6.53 -31.77
C MET A 1 19.56 6.84 -30.30
N LYS A 2 20.36 7.66 -29.60
CA LYS A 2 20.15 8.03 -28.18
C LYS A 2 18.79 8.69 -27.86
N GLN A 3 18.30 9.60 -28.71
CA GLN A 3 17.02 10.31 -28.50
C GLN A 3 15.80 9.38 -28.40
N ASN A 4 15.78 8.31 -29.21
CA ASN A 4 14.66 7.36 -29.28
C ASN A 4 14.56 6.46 -28.01
N VAL A 5 15.68 6.24 -27.33
CA VAL A 5 15.74 5.49 -26.07
C VAL A 5 15.24 6.34 -24.91
N VAL A 6 15.66 7.61 -24.85
CA VAL A 6 15.20 8.58 -23.84
C VAL A 6 13.69 8.78 -23.91
N ASP A 7 13.13 8.88 -25.13
CA ASP A 7 11.68 9.02 -25.31
C ASP A 7 10.89 7.77 -24.88
N LYS A 8 11.44 6.57 -25.09
CA LYS A 8 10.84 5.32 -24.62
C LYS A 8 10.85 5.24 -23.10
N ILE A 9 11.96 5.60 -22.46
CA ILE A 9 12.11 5.63 -21.00
C ILE A 9 11.10 6.61 -20.39
N ASN A 10 11.03 7.84 -20.91
CA ASN A 10 10.09 8.87 -20.42
C ASN A 10 8.62 8.43 -20.56
N LYS A 11 8.26 7.73 -21.64
CA LYS A 11 6.92 7.18 -21.83
C LYS A 11 6.62 6.04 -20.84
N LEU A 12 7.60 5.16 -20.61
CA LEU A 12 7.47 4.06 -19.66
C LEU A 12 7.30 4.60 -18.23
N GLU A 13 8.14 5.56 -17.83
CA GLU A 13 8.09 6.23 -16.54
C GLU A 13 6.72 6.87 -16.30
N LYS A 14 6.20 7.65 -17.26
CA LYS A 14 4.87 8.24 -17.16
C LYS A 14 3.78 7.17 -16.98
N LYS A 15 3.87 6.05 -17.69
CA LYS A 15 2.88 4.96 -17.62
C LYS A 15 2.93 4.24 -16.28
N VAL A 16 4.13 3.97 -15.75
CA VAL A 16 4.33 3.36 -14.44
C VAL A 16 3.86 4.30 -13.33
N ASN A 17 4.25 5.57 -13.38
CA ASN A 17 3.88 6.57 -12.38
C ASN A 17 2.36 6.80 -12.35
N PHE A 18 1.70 6.82 -13.52
CA PHE A 18 0.24 6.91 -13.59
C PHE A 18 -0.45 5.69 -12.95
N LYS A 19 -0.02 4.47 -13.28
CA LYS A 19 -0.57 3.24 -12.68
C LYS A 19 -0.35 3.22 -11.17
N TYR A 20 0.84 3.59 -10.72
CA TYR A 20 1.20 3.68 -9.31
C TYR A 20 0.31 4.68 -8.56
N LYS A 21 0.20 5.92 -9.06
CA LYS A 21 -0.65 6.96 -8.46
C LYS A 21 -2.10 6.51 -8.40
N ARG A 22 -2.66 5.98 -9.50
CA ARG A 22 -4.04 5.47 -9.53
C ARG A 22 -4.27 4.37 -8.49
N GLY A 23 -3.37 3.39 -8.41
CA GLY A 23 -3.45 2.32 -7.42
C GLY A 23 -3.36 2.85 -5.99
N ARG A 24 -2.44 3.79 -5.74
CA ARG A 24 -2.27 4.41 -4.42
C ARG A 24 -3.48 5.22 -3.99
N TYR A 25 -4.04 6.06 -4.86
CA TYR A 25 -5.25 6.82 -4.54
C TYR A 25 -6.46 5.90 -4.32
N PHE A 26 -6.62 4.86 -5.13
CA PHE A 26 -7.69 3.88 -4.95
C PHE A 26 -7.58 3.14 -3.61
N PHE A 27 -6.37 2.72 -3.25
CA PHE A 27 -6.10 2.10 -1.95
C PHE A 27 -6.42 3.05 -0.79
N ILE A 28 -5.94 4.29 -0.84
CA ILE A 28 -6.22 5.30 0.20
C ILE A 28 -7.73 5.55 0.33
N ALA A 29 -8.45 5.68 -0.80
CA ALA A 29 -9.89 5.87 -0.79
C ALA A 29 -10.62 4.69 -0.13
N LEU A 30 -10.25 3.45 -0.46
CA LEU A 30 -10.79 2.25 0.19
C LEU A 30 -10.48 2.22 1.69
N SER A 31 -9.26 2.58 2.09
CA SER A 31 -8.90 2.66 3.51
C SER A 31 -9.75 3.69 4.27
N LEU A 32 -9.98 4.86 3.68
CA LEU A 32 -10.84 5.90 4.28
C LEU A 32 -12.30 5.44 4.39
N ILE A 33 -12.84 4.81 3.35
CA ILE A 33 -14.19 4.22 3.37
C ILE A 33 -14.28 3.16 4.47
N ASN A 34 -13.27 2.31 4.61
CA ASN A 34 -13.25 1.27 5.64
C ASN A 34 -13.29 1.86 7.06
N ILE A 35 -12.50 2.92 7.31
CA ILE A 35 -12.55 3.65 8.60
C ILE A 35 -13.97 4.19 8.85
N PHE A 36 -14.59 4.78 7.82
CA PHE A 36 -15.95 5.33 7.93
C PHE A 36 -16.98 4.25 8.23
N ILE A 37 -16.88 3.09 7.58
CA ILE A 37 -17.76 1.93 7.84
C ILE A 37 -17.55 1.41 9.26
N SER A 38 -16.31 1.23 9.71
CA SER A 38 -16.02 0.79 11.09
C SER A 38 -16.62 1.75 12.13
N ALA A 39 -16.47 3.07 11.93
CA ALA A 39 -17.07 4.06 12.81
C ALA A 39 -18.61 4.02 12.77
N ALA A 40 -19.19 3.90 11.58
CA ALA A 40 -20.64 3.76 11.40
C ALA A 40 -21.19 2.52 12.09
N ILE A 41 -20.51 1.37 12.00
CA ILE A 41 -20.88 0.13 12.70
C ILE A 41 -20.93 0.38 14.21
N ILE A 42 -19.94 1.03 14.80
CA ILE A 42 -19.93 1.34 16.24
C ILE A 42 -21.12 2.24 16.61
N ILE A 43 -21.37 3.30 15.84
CA ILE A 43 -22.48 4.23 16.07
C ILE A 43 -23.83 3.50 15.94
N LEU A 44 -24.02 2.70 14.90
CA LEU A 44 -25.25 1.93 14.66
C LEU A 44 -25.49 0.90 15.76
N ASN A 45 -24.45 0.22 16.26
CA ASN A 45 -24.56 -0.70 17.39
C ASN A 45 -24.98 0.04 18.68
N LEU A 46 -24.34 1.17 19.00
CA LEU A 46 -24.69 2.00 20.16
C LEU A 46 -26.11 2.59 20.05
N TYR A 47 -26.49 3.04 18.86
CA TYR A 47 -27.84 3.52 18.58
C TYR A 47 -28.87 2.41 18.74
N SER A 48 -28.57 1.20 18.25
CA SER A 48 -29.42 0.02 18.42
C SER A 48 -29.61 -0.32 19.90
N ILE A 49 -28.57 -0.20 20.73
CA ILE A 49 -28.71 -0.39 22.18
C ILE A 49 -29.68 0.63 22.81
N ARG A 50 -29.62 1.90 22.38
CA ARG A 50 -30.44 2.99 22.96
C ARG A 50 -31.92 2.89 22.59
N PHE A 51 -32.23 2.55 21.34
CA PHE A 51 -33.59 2.60 20.81
C PHE A 51 -34.24 1.23 20.64
N ASN A 52 -33.60 0.14 21.11
CA ASN A 52 -34.18 -1.18 21.03
C ASN A 52 -35.17 -1.44 22.18
N THR A 53 -36.39 -1.84 21.80
CA THR A 53 -37.45 -2.32 22.70
C THR A 53 -37.06 -3.59 23.46
N TYR A 54 -36.18 -4.44 22.89
CA TYR A 54 -35.63 -5.65 23.54
C TYR A 54 -34.16 -5.48 23.97
N ALA A 55 -33.82 -4.29 24.50
CA ALA A 55 -32.45 -3.97 24.89
C ALA A 55 -31.85 -4.97 25.89
N LYS A 56 -32.63 -5.47 26.85
CA LYS A 56 -32.11 -6.39 27.89
C LYS A 56 -31.52 -7.70 27.33
N GLU A 57 -32.09 -8.24 26.27
CA GLU A 57 -31.67 -9.53 25.71
C GLU A 57 -30.61 -9.38 24.61
N THR A 58 -30.65 -8.27 23.87
CA THR A 58 -29.84 -8.10 22.65
C THR A 58 -28.62 -7.19 22.82
N MET A 59 -28.57 -6.38 23.89
CA MET A 59 -27.47 -5.44 24.16
C MET A 59 -26.13 -6.15 24.24
N ILE A 60 -26.08 -7.36 24.82
CA ILE A 60 -24.85 -8.15 24.92
C ILE A 60 -24.27 -8.44 23.52
N PHE A 61 -25.11 -8.77 22.53
CA PHE A 61 -24.65 -9.05 21.17
C PHE A 61 -24.10 -7.81 20.48
N PHE A 62 -24.78 -6.66 20.61
CA PHE A 62 -24.31 -5.39 20.03
C PHE A 62 -22.99 -4.91 20.65
N VAL A 63 -22.83 -5.07 21.97
CA VAL A 63 -21.57 -4.74 22.66
C VAL A 63 -20.43 -5.65 22.19
N VAL A 64 -20.67 -6.97 22.10
CA VAL A 64 -19.67 -7.93 21.63
C VAL A 64 -19.26 -7.63 20.19
N ILE A 65 -20.20 -7.33 19.30
CA ILE A 65 -19.92 -6.96 17.89
C ILE A 65 -19.08 -5.69 17.83
N ALA A 66 -19.40 -4.66 18.62
CA ALA A 66 -18.64 -3.41 18.65
C ALA A 66 -17.18 -3.63 19.13
N ILE A 67 -16.99 -4.44 20.18
CA ILE A 67 -15.65 -4.79 20.69
C ILE A 67 -14.86 -5.56 19.63
N ILE A 68 -15.44 -6.62 19.05
CA ILE A 68 -14.78 -7.42 18.02
C ILE A 68 -14.42 -6.56 16.81
N SER A 69 -15.34 -5.71 16.34
CA SER A 69 -15.10 -4.81 15.21
C SER A 69 -13.93 -3.85 15.48
N THR A 70 -13.83 -3.31 16.70
CA THR A 70 -12.74 -2.42 17.11
C THR A 70 -11.40 -3.17 17.12
N VAL A 71 -11.36 -4.37 17.68
CA VAL A 71 -10.15 -5.21 17.74
C VAL A 71 -9.68 -5.60 16.33
N ILE A 72 -10.60 -6.04 15.46
CA ILE A 72 -10.27 -6.38 14.07
C ILE A 72 -9.71 -5.15 13.33
N THR A 73 -10.35 -4.00 13.48
CA THR A 73 -9.91 -2.74 12.86
C THR A 73 -8.50 -2.35 13.33
N PHE A 74 -8.21 -2.52 14.62
CA PHE A 74 -6.88 -2.28 15.18
C PHE A 74 -5.83 -3.22 14.57
N ILE A 75 -6.09 -4.53 14.52
CA ILE A 75 -5.16 -5.52 13.94
C ILE A 75 -4.89 -5.24 12.46
N ILE A 76 -5.92 -4.92 11.68
CA ILE A 76 -5.78 -4.56 10.26
C ILE A 76 -4.91 -3.30 10.13
N SER A 77 -5.09 -2.32 11.01
CA SER A 77 -4.29 -1.08 11.01
C SER A 77 -2.82 -1.36 11.29
N VAL A 78 -2.51 -2.19 12.30
CA VAL A 78 -1.13 -2.61 12.61
C VAL A 78 -0.51 -3.40 11.47
N LYS A 79 -1.22 -4.39 10.90
CA LYS A 79 -0.74 -5.15 9.73
C LYS A 79 -0.45 -4.26 8.53
N THR A 80 -1.34 -3.30 8.27
CA THR A 80 -1.17 -2.34 7.17
C THR A 80 0.06 -1.47 7.41
N PHE A 81 0.25 -0.97 8.63
CA PHE A 81 1.42 -0.19 9.01
C PHE A 81 2.73 -0.97 8.81
N LEU A 82 2.82 -2.20 9.33
CA LEU A 82 4.01 -3.04 9.19
C LEU A 82 4.33 -3.37 7.71
N ASN A 83 3.31 -3.72 6.92
CA ASN A 83 3.50 -4.03 5.50
C ASN A 83 3.96 -2.81 4.68
N ILE A 84 3.50 -1.60 5.05
CA ILE A 84 4.01 -0.35 4.46
C ILE A 84 5.49 -0.16 4.82
N THR A 85 5.90 -0.43 6.05
CA THR A 85 7.30 -0.35 6.49
C THR A 85 8.20 -1.31 5.70
N ASP A 86 7.79 -2.57 5.56
CA ASP A 86 8.57 -3.57 4.81
C ASP A 86 8.72 -3.18 3.33
N LYS A 87 7.64 -2.74 2.69
CA LYS A 87 7.69 -2.28 1.30
C LYS A 87 8.54 -1.02 1.13
N SER A 88 8.48 -0.10 2.08
CA SER A 88 9.33 1.10 2.06
C SER A 88 10.81 0.74 2.15
N SER A 89 11.15 -0.23 3.00
CA SER A 89 12.52 -0.74 3.14
C SER A 89 13.01 -1.42 1.87
N GLN A 90 12.20 -2.30 1.27
CA GLN A 90 12.53 -2.96 0.00
C GLN A 90 12.72 -1.97 -1.16
N ILE A 91 11.86 -0.95 -1.24
CA ILE A 91 11.99 0.09 -2.27
C ILE A 91 13.29 0.88 -2.07
N SER A 92 13.65 1.22 -0.82
CA SER A 92 14.91 1.91 -0.53
C SER A 92 16.10 1.07 -0.97
N GLN A 93 16.14 -0.21 -0.61
CA GLN A 93 17.20 -1.13 -1.01
C GLN A 93 17.32 -1.26 -2.53
N ASN A 94 16.20 -1.28 -3.25
CA ASN A 94 16.20 -1.34 -4.71
C ASN A 94 16.68 -0.02 -5.34
N ILE A 95 16.40 1.13 -4.72
CA ILE A 95 16.94 2.43 -5.16
C ILE A 95 18.46 2.46 -4.96
N ASP A 96 18.94 2.01 -3.80
CA ASP A 96 20.37 1.99 -3.47
C ASP A 96 21.15 1.08 -4.44
N LYS A 97 20.64 -0.14 -4.70
CA LYS A 97 21.21 -1.05 -5.70
C LYS A 97 21.20 -0.48 -7.11
N ASN A 98 20.11 0.19 -7.50
CA ASN A 98 20.04 0.82 -8.81
C ASN A 98 21.04 1.97 -8.94
N GLN A 99 21.28 2.75 -7.87
CA GLN A 99 22.31 3.79 -7.87
C GLN A 99 23.71 3.20 -8.00
N GLU A 100 24.01 2.12 -7.26
CA GLU A 100 25.29 1.41 -7.34
C GLU A 100 25.56 0.86 -8.75
N ILE A 101 24.54 0.26 -9.38
CA ILE A 101 24.62 -0.17 -10.77
C ILE A 101 24.86 1.04 -11.69
N LEU A 102 24.17 2.16 -11.50
CA LEU A 102 24.30 3.35 -12.33
C LEU A 102 25.71 3.99 -12.23
N GLU A 103 26.33 3.94 -11.06
CA GLU A 103 27.73 4.34 -10.87
C GLU A 103 28.69 3.38 -11.57
N THR A 104 28.48 2.08 -11.41
CA THR A 104 29.29 1.05 -12.10
C THR A 104 29.21 1.17 -13.63
N LEU A 105 28.03 1.52 -14.16
CA LEU A 105 27.80 1.76 -15.59
C LEU A 105 28.39 3.07 -16.10
N LYS A 106 28.59 4.07 -15.23
CA LYS A 106 29.26 5.32 -15.59
C LYS A 106 30.76 5.14 -15.73
N ASP A 107 31.34 4.24 -14.93
CA ASP A 107 32.79 3.98 -14.93
C ASP A 107 33.22 2.92 -15.95
N LYS A 108 32.32 2.04 -16.40
CA LYS A 108 32.60 1.04 -17.46
C LYS A 108 32.12 1.50 -18.85
N ASN A 109 33.04 1.56 -19.82
CA ASN A 109 32.74 1.90 -21.22
C ASN A 109 32.05 0.76 -22.01
N GLU A 110 32.05 -0.48 -21.49
CA GLU A 110 31.37 -1.63 -22.10
C GLU A 110 30.58 -2.42 -21.05
N LEU A 111 29.35 -2.77 -21.41
CA LEU A 111 28.36 -3.48 -20.59
C LEU A 111 28.47 -4.98 -20.85
N SER A 112 28.76 -5.79 -19.83
CA SER A 112 28.80 -7.25 -19.95
C SER A 112 27.39 -7.86 -19.88
N SER A 113 27.22 -9.09 -20.40
CA SER A 113 25.94 -9.82 -20.28
C SER A 113 25.53 -10.08 -18.83
N GLU A 114 26.48 -10.19 -17.90
CA GLU A 114 26.20 -10.33 -16.46
C GLU A 114 25.67 -9.02 -15.85
N ASP A 115 26.16 -7.87 -16.32
CA ASP A 115 25.66 -6.56 -15.89
C ASP A 115 24.19 -6.36 -16.33
N ILE A 116 23.81 -6.92 -17.49
CA ILE A 116 22.44 -6.89 -18.00
C ILE A 116 21.52 -7.80 -17.16
N GLU A 117 21.98 -8.99 -16.77
CA GLU A 117 21.20 -9.88 -15.89
C GLU A 117 20.97 -9.28 -14.51
N ALA A 118 21.96 -8.59 -13.93
CA ALA A 118 21.84 -7.92 -12.63
C ALA A 118 20.76 -6.81 -12.64
N ILE A 119 20.65 -6.07 -13.74
CA ILE A 119 19.61 -5.04 -13.95
C ILE A 119 18.22 -5.68 -14.08
N VAL A 120 18.12 -6.81 -14.79
CA VAL A 120 16.84 -7.52 -14.96
C VAL A 120 16.34 -8.10 -13.64
N GLN A 121 17.24 -8.51 -12.74
CA GLN A 121 16.86 -9.01 -11.42
C GLN A 121 16.36 -7.92 -10.45
N THR A 122 16.61 -6.64 -10.73
CA THR A 122 16.17 -5.51 -9.90
C THR A 122 14.86 -4.87 -10.36
N LEU A 123 14.31 -5.28 -11.52
CA LEU A 123 13.02 -4.86 -12.10
C LEU A 123 11.85 -5.75 -11.66
#